data_AF-A0A812TDF1-F1
#
_entry.id   AF-A0A812TDF1-F1
#
_cell.length_a   1.000
_cell.length_b   1.000
_cell.length_c   1.000
_cell.angle_alpha   90.00
_cell.angle_beta   90.00
_cell.angle_gamma   90.00
#
_symmetry.space_group_name_H-M   'P 1'
#
loop_
_entity.id
_entity.type
_entity.pdbx_description
1 polymer ?
#
loop_
_entity_poly.entity_id
_entity_poly.type
_entity_poly.pdbx_seq_one_letter_code
_entity_poly.pdbx_strand_id
1 'polypeptide(L)'
;MEAITELRLTVDKLSKQVECTKAELHSQQGNISRHQGYIQSLESQLAVAECTRRELHNVIQELKGNIRVFCRLRPQFGSSGASQHLQVAENKLNLDHMNEQYGFSFDRVFAESSSQEAIFEEVRGLVQSALDGFKVSIFAYGQTGSGKTYTMQGSSTPGALGLIPRSIQQILQASEAMKASGWAWTLKVSFLEVYNEVLRDLLGSEGSNLVHVIKHDDAWGTVVTNLTLMEVSHMEQISKLMETASRARSVGATDMNASSSRSHSIFALYLHGVNREQRSELHGALHLVDLAGSERLDKSGSTGERLKETQNINRSLSSLADVFLAKAEGRSHIPFRNSKLTHLMEPCLNGQGKTLMLVTISPEADHAHETLCSLRFASQVSQCTTGGKPKRHLRPVANGNASTAKLASSRSFTSLRHAK
;
A
#
# COMPACT_ATOMS: atom_id res chain seq x y z
N MET A 1 33.59 21.38 -77.71
CA MET A 1 33.99 19.98 -77.51
C MET A 1 34.31 19.72 -76.04
N GLU A 2 35.20 20.49 -75.40
CA GLU A 2 35.52 20.35 -73.96
C GLU A 2 34.32 20.36 -73.01
N ALA A 3 33.39 21.31 -73.15
CA ALA A 3 32.21 21.40 -72.27
C ALA A 3 31.32 20.15 -72.31
N ILE A 4 31.25 19.44 -73.45
CA ILE A 4 30.46 18.20 -73.57
C ILE A 4 31.19 17.04 -72.89
N THR A 5 32.52 17.00 -72.99
CA THR A 5 33.36 15.99 -72.33
C THR A 5 33.32 16.15 -70.81
N GLU A 6 33.37 17.38 -70.32
CA GLU A 6 33.27 17.72 -68.89
C GLU A 6 31.89 17.37 -68.32
N LEU A 7 30.82 17.61 -69.08
CA LEU A 7 29.47 17.19 -68.71
C LEU A 7 29.35 15.66 -68.60
N ARG A 8 29.92 14.91 -69.55
CA ARG A 8 29.92 13.44 -69.53
C ARG A 8 30.66 12.89 -68.31
N LEU A 9 31.84 13.42 -68.00
CA LEU A 9 32.60 13.04 -66.80
C LEU A 9 31.82 13.33 -65.51
N THR A 10 31.09 14.44 -65.47
CA THR A 10 30.24 14.80 -64.33
C THR A 10 29.06 13.84 -64.18
N VAL A 11 28.39 13.47 -65.28
CA VAL A 11 27.30 12.49 -65.28
C VAL A 11 27.77 11.10 -64.84
N ASP A 12 28.94 10.64 -65.30
CA ASP A 12 29.51 9.37 -64.89
C ASP A 12 29.89 9.37 -63.40
N LYS A 13 30.46 10.47 -62.91
CA LYS A 13 30.79 10.64 -61.48
C LYS A 13 29.52 10.62 -60.62
N LEU A 14 28.48 11.35 -61.01
CA LEU A 14 27.20 11.38 -60.32
C LEU A 14 26.51 10.01 -60.36
N SER A 15 26.56 9.29 -61.49
CA SER A 15 25.97 7.95 -61.62
C SER A 15 26.63 6.95 -60.67
N LYS A 16 27.97 6.96 -60.59
CA LYS A 16 28.73 6.16 -59.61
C LYS A 16 28.39 6.52 -58.16
N GLN A 17 28.23 7.82 -57.86
CA GLN A 17 27.80 8.27 -56.55
C GLN A 17 26.41 7.72 -56.19
N VAL A 18 25.45 7.80 -57.12
CA VAL A 18 24.09 7.28 -56.91
C VAL A 18 24.09 5.77 -56.64
N GLU A 19 24.89 5.00 -57.38
CA GLU A 19 25.03 3.55 -57.14
C GLU A 19 25.64 3.24 -55.77
N CYS A 20 26.70 3.97 -55.38
CA CYS A 20 27.32 3.82 -54.06
C CYS A 20 26.32 4.12 -52.93
N THR A 21 25.61 5.25 -53.02
CA THR A 21 24.60 5.63 -52.02
C THR A 21 23.44 4.64 -51.98
N LYS A 22 23.01 4.06 -53.11
CA LYS A 22 21.97 3.01 -53.13
C LYS A 22 22.42 1.74 -52.40
N ALA A 23 23.66 1.32 -52.59
CA ALA A 23 24.23 0.15 -51.93
C ALA A 23 24.35 0.38 -50.40
N GLU A 24 24.81 1.57 -49.99
CA GLU A 24 24.84 1.97 -48.58
C GLU A 24 23.44 1.97 -47.96
N LEU A 25 22.44 2.50 -48.65
CA LEU A 25 21.06 2.55 -48.18
C LEU A 25 20.46 1.15 -48.01
N HIS A 26 20.72 0.22 -48.93
CA HIS A 26 20.33 -1.18 -48.79
C HIS A 26 20.99 -1.85 -47.58
N SER A 27 22.29 -1.60 -47.37
CA SER A 27 23.02 -2.12 -46.22
C SER A 27 22.44 -1.59 -44.90
N GLN A 28 22.15 -0.28 -44.84
CA GLN A 28 21.53 0.35 -43.68
C GLN A 28 20.12 -0.20 -43.41
N GLN A 29 19.30 -0.43 -44.44
CA GLN A 29 17.98 -1.05 -44.28
C GLN A 29 18.06 -2.49 -43.74
N GLY A 30 19.06 -3.27 -44.18
CA GLY A 30 19.34 -4.59 -43.62
C GLY A 30 19.70 -4.53 -42.13
N ASN A 31 20.56 -3.57 -41.75
CA ASN A 31 20.94 -3.35 -40.35
C ASN A 31 19.76 -2.91 -39.49
N ILE A 32 18.93 -1.99 -39.97
CA ILE A 32 17.71 -1.53 -39.28
C ILE A 32 16.78 -2.71 -39.02
N SER A 33 16.53 -3.54 -40.03
CA SER A 33 15.66 -4.71 -39.89
C SER A 33 16.19 -5.70 -38.85
N ARG A 34 17.52 -5.92 -38.83
CA ARG A 34 18.18 -6.78 -37.84
C ARG A 34 18.09 -6.21 -36.42
N HIS A 35 18.31 -4.91 -36.26
CA HIS A 35 18.18 -4.23 -34.97
C HIS A 35 16.74 -4.23 -34.45
N GLN A 36 15.75 -4.03 -35.32
CA GLN A 36 14.33 -4.12 -34.96
C GLN A 36 13.96 -5.51 -34.44
N GLY A 37 14.40 -6.58 -35.11
CA GLY A 37 14.17 -7.94 -34.63
C GLY A 37 14.86 -8.23 -33.29
N TYR A 38 16.05 -7.68 -33.07
CA TYR A 38 16.75 -7.82 -31.80
C TYR A 38 16.04 -7.06 -30.66
N ILE A 39 15.58 -5.84 -30.91
CA ILE A 39 14.80 -5.04 -29.94
C ILE A 39 13.54 -5.79 -29.52
N GLN A 40 12.78 -6.33 -30.49
CA GLN A 40 11.56 -7.09 -30.21
C GLN A 40 11.83 -8.33 -29.33
N SER A 41 12.95 -9.03 -29.57
CA SER A 41 13.37 -10.16 -28.73
C SER A 41 13.69 -9.72 -27.29
N LEU A 42 14.39 -8.60 -27.13
CA LEU A 42 14.71 -8.03 -25.81
C LEU A 42 13.44 -7.59 -25.06
N GLU A 43 12.49 -6.94 -25.74
CA GLU A 43 11.20 -6.53 -25.16
C GLU A 43 10.40 -7.75 -24.68
N SER A 44 10.38 -8.83 -25.46
CA SER A 44 9.73 -10.08 -25.05
C SER A 44 10.41 -10.71 -23.83
N GLN A 45 11.74 -10.68 -23.75
CA GLN A 45 12.46 -11.20 -22.58
C GLN A 45 12.20 -10.34 -21.34
N LEU A 46 12.16 -9.01 -21.49
CA LEU A 46 11.85 -8.09 -20.41
C LEU A 46 10.44 -8.34 -19.86
N ALA A 47 9.45 -8.59 -20.72
CA ALA A 47 8.09 -8.94 -20.33
C ALA A 47 8.03 -10.21 -19.46
N VAL A 48 8.75 -11.26 -19.86
CA VAL A 48 8.82 -12.53 -19.12
C VAL A 48 9.54 -12.33 -17.77
N ALA A 49 10.65 -11.59 -17.78
CA ALA A 49 11.40 -11.27 -16.56
C ALA A 49 10.55 -10.49 -15.55
N GLU A 50 9.77 -9.51 -16.01
CA GLU A 50 8.87 -8.73 -15.16
C GLU A 50 7.72 -9.58 -14.59
N CYS A 51 7.16 -10.51 -15.36
CA CYS A 51 6.18 -11.47 -14.84
C CYS A 51 6.79 -12.34 -13.74
N THR A 52 8.02 -12.85 -13.97
CA THR A 52 8.75 -13.67 -13.01
C THR A 52 9.08 -12.88 -11.74
N ARG A 53 9.50 -11.61 -11.87
CA ARG A 53 9.78 -10.72 -10.73
C ARG A 53 8.54 -10.57 -9.83
N ARG A 54 7.37 -10.35 -10.41
CA ARG A 54 6.10 -10.21 -9.65
C ARG A 54 5.74 -11.50 -8.90
N GLU A 55 5.93 -12.65 -9.55
CA GLU A 55 5.66 -13.95 -8.94
C GLU A 55 6.61 -14.23 -7.77
N LEU A 56 7.92 -14.04 -7.98
CA LEU A 56 8.93 -14.20 -6.93
C LEU A 56 8.71 -13.21 -5.78
N HIS A 57 8.39 -11.95 -6.11
CA HIS A 57 8.07 -10.94 -5.10
C HIS A 57 6.88 -11.38 -4.25
N ASN A 58 5.79 -11.87 -4.86
CA ASN A 58 4.65 -12.38 -4.11
C ASN A 58 5.02 -13.55 -3.20
N VAL A 59 5.81 -14.51 -3.70
CA VAL A 59 6.29 -15.65 -2.91
C VAL A 59 7.09 -15.17 -1.70
N ILE A 60 7.99 -14.20 -1.88
CA ILE A 60 8.76 -13.60 -0.78
C ILE A 60 7.81 -12.97 0.26
N GLN A 61 6.78 -12.24 -0.18
CA GLN A 61 5.83 -11.62 0.75
C GLN A 61 4.96 -12.65 1.48
N GLU A 62 4.57 -13.75 0.82
CA GLU A 62 3.81 -14.84 1.45
C GLU A 62 4.66 -15.60 2.47
N LEU A 63 5.94 -15.85 2.15
CA LEU A 63 6.90 -16.48 3.07
C LEU A 63 7.18 -15.61 4.30
N LYS A 64 7.18 -14.28 4.13
CA LYS A 64 7.24 -13.32 5.25
C LYS A 64 5.93 -13.24 6.05
N GLY A 65 4.82 -13.80 5.55
CA GLY A 65 3.51 -13.70 6.15
C GLY A 65 2.61 -12.62 5.53
N ASN A 66 1.37 -13.01 5.25
CA ASN A 66 0.34 -12.10 4.74
C ASN A 66 -0.23 -11.17 5.81
N ILE A 67 -0.11 -11.52 7.09
CA ILE A 67 -0.38 -10.63 8.22
C ILE A 67 0.94 -10.50 8.97
N ARG A 68 1.43 -9.28 9.10
CA ARG A 68 2.67 -8.96 9.81
C ARG A 68 2.41 -7.92 10.88
N VAL A 69 3.26 -7.93 11.90
CA VAL A 69 3.22 -7.00 13.02
C VAL A 69 4.61 -6.41 13.22
N PHE A 70 4.72 -5.10 13.09
CA PHE A 70 5.89 -4.33 13.48
C PHE A 70 5.59 -3.54 14.74
N CYS A 71 6.55 -3.49 15.66
CA CYS A 71 6.48 -2.63 16.84
C CYS A 71 7.40 -1.44 16.65
N ARG A 72 6.93 -0.23 16.96
CA ARG A 72 7.69 1.02 16.88
C ARG A 72 7.66 1.75 18.21
N LEU A 73 8.82 1.87 18.83
CA LEU A 73 9.04 2.76 19.97
C LEU A 73 9.36 4.16 19.45
N ARG A 74 8.55 5.16 19.83
CA ARG A 74 8.85 6.54 19.46
C ARG A 74 9.97 7.12 20.35
N PRO A 75 10.71 8.15 19.89
CA PRO A 75 11.66 8.86 20.75
C PRO A 75 10.98 9.45 22.00
N GLN A 76 11.74 9.52 23.09
CA GLN A 76 11.31 10.18 24.32
C GLN A 76 11.30 11.71 24.17
N PHE A 77 10.33 12.38 24.78
CA PHE A 77 10.29 13.85 24.83
C PHE A 77 10.90 14.36 26.14
N GLY A 78 11.94 15.20 26.04
CA GLY A 78 12.60 15.83 27.19
C GLY A 78 13.75 15.02 27.80
N SER A 79 14.41 15.60 28.79
CA SER A 79 15.62 15.06 29.45
C SER A 79 15.29 14.11 30.61
N SER A 80 14.35 13.19 30.42
CA SER A 80 14.19 12.06 31.33
C SER A 80 15.08 10.92 30.83
N GLY A 81 15.82 10.27 31.73
CA GLY A 81 16.76 9.21 31.37
C GLY A 81 16.10 8.07 30.57
N ALA A 82 16.95 7.27 29.91
CA ALA A 82 16.55 6.12 29.09
C ALA A 82 15.41 5.31 29.74
N SER A 83 14.47 4.82 28.93
CA SER A 83 13.35 3.97 29.37
C SER A 83 13.83 2.66 29.98
N GLN A 84 14.21 2.69 31.26
CA GLN A 84 14.75 1.52 31.97
C GLN A 84 13.77 0.34 32.02
N HIS A 85 12.47 0.59 31.81
CA HIS A 85 11.42 -0.43 31.80
C HIS A 85 11.16 -1.04 30.42
N LEU A 86 11.85 -0.60 29.36
CA LEU A 86 11.73 -1.13 28.01
C LEU A 86 13.08 -1.59 27.48
N GLN A 87 13.16 -2.86 27.08
CA GLN A 87 14.36 -3.42 26.46
C GLN A 87 14.01 -3.84 25.03
N VAL A 88 14.64 -3.19 24.06
CA VAL A 88 14.38 -3.42 22.63
C VAL A 88 15.57 -4.15 22.01
N ALA A 89 15.27 -5.28 21.36
CA ALA A 89 16.16 -5.98 20.44
C ALA A 89 15.48 -6.08 19.06
N GLU A 90 16.18 -6.59 18.05
CA GLU A 90 15.73 -6.57 16.65
C GLU A 90 14.28 -7.05 16.42
N ASN A 91 13.91 -8.17 17.04
CA ASN A 91 12.57 -8.79 16.92
C ASN A 91 11.90 -9.02 18.27
N LYS A 92 12.50 -8.57 19.37
CA LYS A 92 12.03 -8.81 20.73
C LYS A 92 11.90 -7.51 21.51
N LEU A 93 10.88 -7.44 22.35
CA LEU A 93 10.66 -6.33 23.26
C LEU A 93 10.29 -6.89 24.64
N ASN A 94 11.01 -6.47 25.67
CA ASN A 94 10.63 -6.72 27.05
C ASN A 94 10.11 -5.44 27.69
N LEU A 95 8.99 -5.54 28.39
CA LEU A 95 8.37 -4.48 29.16
C LEU A 95 8.32 -4.89 30.63
N ASP A 96 8.90 -4.08 31.50
CA ASP A 96 8.77 -4.23 32.95
C ASP A 96 7.62 -3.34 33.45
N HIS A 97 6.59 -3.95 34.05
CA HIS A 97 5.43 -3.23 34.57
C HIS A 97 4.90 -3.93 35.82
N MET A 98 4.66 -3.17 36.91
CA MET A 98 4.12 -3.69 38.18
C MET A 98 4.92 -4.87 38.77
N ASN A 99 6.25 -4.81 38.71
CA ASN A 99 7.19 -5.87 39.13
C ASN A 99 7.08 -7.20 38.33
N GLU A 100 6.38 -7.19 37.20
CA GLU A 100 6.36 -8.30 36.26
C GLU A 100 7.08 -7.91 34.97
N GLN A 101 7.74 -8.90 34.35
CA GLN A 101 8.40 -8.74 33.05
C GLN A 101 7.58 -9.43 31.96
N TYR A 102 7.23 -8.68 30.92
CA TYR A 102 6.45 -9.14 29.79
C TYR A 102 7.32 -9.16 28.52
N GLY A 103 7.55 -10.35 27.96
CA GLY A 103 8.30 -10.52 26.71
C GLY A 103 7.38 -10.64 25.51
N PHE A 104 7.71 -9.90 24.44
CA PHE A 104 6.99 -9.90 23.16
C PHE A 104 7.95 -10.17 22.00
N SER A 105 7.45 -10.84 20.97
CA SER A 105 8.18 -11.08 19.71
C SER A 105 7.31 -10.67 18.53
N PHE A 106 7.91 -9.92 17.60
CA PHE A 106 7.24 -9.39 16.41
C PHE A 106 8.12 -9.61 15.17
N ASP A 107 7.56 -9.38 13.98
CA ASP A 107 8.32 -9.50 12.72
C ASP A 107 9.48 -8.48 12.65
N ARG A 108 9.29 -7.32 13.29
CA ARG A 108 10.32 -6.29 13.47
C ARG A 108 10.01 -5.40 14.68
N VAL A 109 11.03 -5.00 15.43
CA VAL A 109 10.93 -3.98 16.47
C VAL A 109 11.87 -2.82 16.16
N PHE A 110 11.31 -1.62 16.05
CA PHE A 110 12.03 -0.38 15.81
C PHE A 110 12.27 0.34 17.14
N ALA A 111 13.55 0.51 17.49
CA ALA A 111 13.99 1.29 18.64
C ALA A 111 13.80 2.81 18.42
N GLU A 112 13.95 3.60 19.48
CA GLU A 112 13.81 5.06 19.46
C GLU A 112 14.64 5.78 18.39
N SER A 113 15.83 5.24 18.09
CA SER A 113 16.75 5.78 17.09
C SER A 113 16.34 5.47 15.64
N SER A 114 15.29 4.67 15.43
CA SER A 114 14.85 4.26 14.10
C SER A 114 14.21 5.41 13.34
N SER A 115 14.76 5.73 12.17
CA SER A 115 14.27 6.78 11.29
C SER A 115 13.00 6.34 10.54
N GLN A 116 12.27 7.33 9.99
CA GLN A 116 11.14 7.07 9.10
C GLN A 116 11.55 6.29 7.84
N GLU A 117 12.77 6.54 7.35
CA GLU A 117 13.36 5.82 6.23
C GLU A 117 13.53 4.33 6.55
N ALA A 118 14.10 4.01 7.71
CA ALA A 118 14.34 2.64 8.12
C ALA A 118 13.04 1.84 8.25
N ILE A 119 11.96 2.48 8.73
CA ILE A 119 10.64 1.86 8.79
C ILE A 119 10.10 1.65 7.37
N PHE A 120 10.23 2.64 6.48
CA PHE A 120 9.75 2.52 5.11
C PHE A 120 10.49 1.43 4.32
N GLU A 121 11.78 1.21 4.57
CA GLU A 121 12.55 0.16 3.90
C GLU A 121 11.99 -1.25 4.15
N GLU A 122 11.42 -1.50 5.33
CA GLU A 122 10.71 -2.77 5.61
C GLU A 122 9.31 -2.83 4.99
N VAL A 123 8.70 -1.67 4.73
CA VAL A 123 7.34 -1.53 4.21
C VAL A 123 7.29 -1.48 2.67
N ARG A 124 8.35 -1.04 1.99
CA ARG A 124 8.41 -0.84 0.53
C ARG A 124 7.98 -2.05 -0.30
N GLY A 125 8.20 -3.27 0.22
CA GLY A 125 7.79 -4.51 -0.44
C GLY A 125 6.27 -4.71 -0.48
N LEU A 126 5.56 -4.21 0.54
CA LEU A 126 4.10 -4.17 0.55
C LEU A 126 3.58 -3.13 -0.43
N VAL A 127 4.21 -1.96 -0.51
CA VAL A 127 3.87 -0.93 -1.53
C VAL A 127 4.07 -1.49 -2.94
N GLN A 128 5.16 -2.22 -3.19
CA GLN A 128 5.38 -2.91 -4.46
C GLN A 128 4.31 -3.98 -4.73
N SER A 129 3.82 -4.66 -3.69
CA SER A 129 2.73 -5.63 -3.86
C SER A 129 1.45 -4.94 -4.36
N ALA A 130 1.16 -3.72 -3.90
CA ALA A 130 0.03 -2.96 -4.43
C ALA A 130 0.22 -2.68 -5.93
N LEU A 131 1.41 -2.21 -6.36
CA LEU A 131 1.73 -2.05 -7.80
C LEU A 131 1.61 -3.36 -8.58
N ASP A 132 1.95 -4.49 -7.98
CA ASP A 132 1.87 -5.80 -8.61
C ASP A 132 0.42 -6.36 -8.67
N GLY A 133 -0.58 -5.57 -8.23
CA GLY A 133 -2.01 -5.89 -8.33
C GLY A 133 -2.62 -6.56 -7.10
N PHE A 134 -2.00 -6.39 -5.92
CA PHE A 134 -2.53 -6.90 -4.66
C PHE A 134 -3.27 -5.83 -3.85
N LYS A 135 -4.15 -6.30 -2.97
CA LYS A 135 -4.86 -5.49 -1.96
C LYS A 135 -4.01 -5.46 -0.70
N VAL A 136 -3.56 -4.29 -0.30
CA VAL A 136 -2.61 -4.08 0.79
C VAL A 136 -3.21 -3.12 1.80
N SER A 137 -3.16 -3.48 3.09
CA SER A 137 -3.50 -2.60 4.19
C SER A 137 -2.33 -2.48 5.16
N ILE A 138 -1.94 -1.25 5.47
CA ILE A 138 -0.95 -0.96 6.50
C ILE A 138 -1.62 -0.03 7.48
N PHE A 139 -1.71 -0.41 8.75
CA PHE A 139 -2.41 0.37 9.75
C PHE A 139 -1.54 0.61 10.99
N ALA A 140 -1.65 1.80 11.57
CA ALA A 140 -0.97 2.19 12.79
C ALA A 140 -1.94 2.07 13.96
N TYR A 141 -1.50 1.41 15.04
CA TYR A 141 -2.30 1.14 16.23
C TYR A 141 -1.52 1.50 17.49
N GLY A 142 -2.19 2.01 18.51
CA GLY A 142 -1.60 2.37 19.80
C GLY A 142 -2.30 3.56 20.42
N GLN A 143 -1.91 3.94 21.63
CA GLN A 143 -2.56 5.04 22.34
C GLN A 143 -2.33 6.40 21.65
N THR A 144 -3.13 7.41 21.98
CA THR A 144 -2.86 8.80 21.60
C THR A 144 -1.47 9.23 22.10
N GLY A 145 -0.74 9.93 21.23
CA GLY A 145 0.64 10.36 21.53
C GLY A 145 1.70 9.27 21.36
N SER A 146 1.37 8.02 21.03
CA SER A 146 2.37 6.95 20.80
C SER A 146 3.12 7.05 19.47
N GLY A 147 2.66 7.87 18.52
CA GLY A 147 3.34 8.11 17.24
C GLY A 147 2.65 7.55 15.99
N LYS A 148 1.37 7.17 16.05
CA LYS A 148 0.59 6.68 14.89
C LYS A 148 0.60 7.65 13.70
N THR A 149 0.14 8.88 13.89
CA THR A 149 0.09 9.92 12.86
C THR A 149 1.49 10.30 12.35
N TYR A 150 2.48 10.38 13.25
CA TYR A 150 3.87 10.58 12.84
C TYR A 150 4.37 9.43 11.95
N THR A 151 4.01 8.18 12.25
CA THR A 151 4.35 7.02 11.40
C THR A 151 3.71 7.12 10.02
N MET A 152 2.42 7.46 9.96
CA MET A 152 1.67 7.48 8.70
C MET A 152 1.98 8.71 7.84
N GLN A 153 1.94 9.90 8.42
CA GLN A 153 2.09 11.17 7.69
C GLN A 153 3.50 11.75 7.82
N GLY A 154 4.09 11.63 9.01
CA GLY A 154 5.37 12.26 9.33
C GLY A 154 5.22 13.70 9.76
N SER A 155 6.28 14.48 9.55
CA SER A 155 6.27 15.94 9.67
C SER A 155 6.83 16.58 8.41
N SER A 156 6.65 17.89 8.28
CA SER A 156 7.22 18.69 7.18
C SER A 156 8.75 18.84 7.26
N THR A 157 9.39 18.29 8.30
CA THR A 157 10.84 18.33 8.46
C THR A 157 11.50 17.42 7.42
N PRO A 158 12.60 17.86 6.77
CA PRO A 158 13.35 17.00 5.85
C PRO A 158 13.74 15.67 6.49
N GLY A 159 13.50 14.56 5.80
CA GLY A 159 13.75 13.19 6.30
C GLY A 159 12.67 12.63 7.23
N ALA A 160 11.73 13.44 7.71
CA ALA A 160 10.69 13.03 8.65
C ALA A 160 9.36 12.64 7.99
N LEU A 161 9.30 12.58 6.66
CA LEU A 161 8.14 12.12 5.89
C LEU A 161 7.73 10.70 6.35
N GLY A 162 6.42 10.48 6.54
CA GLY A 162 5.88 9.20 6.97
C GLY A 162 5.63 8.22 5.82
N LEU A 163 4.91 7.13 6.11
CA LEU A 163 4.60 6.08 5.15
C LEU A 163 3.77 6.55 3.95
N ILE A 164 2.81 7.45 4.13
CA ILE A 164 1.95 7.98 3.06
C ILE A 164 2.75 8.68 1.97
N PRO A 165 3.47 9.79 2.25
CA PRO A 165 4.24 10.47 1.22
C PRO A 165 5.31 9.58 0.57
N ARG A 166 5.96 8.70 1.33
CA ARG A 166 6.99 7.77 0.82
C ARG A 166 6.41 6.70 -0.10
N SER A 167 5.26 6.13 0.27
CA SER A 167 4.58 5.12 -0.57
C SER A 167 4.18 5.72 -1.92
N ILE A 168 3.65 6.95 -1.90
CA ILE A 168 3.26 7.63 -3.14
C ILE A 168 4.49 7.95 -4.00
N GLN A 169 5.58 8.42 -3.38
CA GLN A 169 6.82 8.67 -4.10
C GLN A 169 7.35 7.40 -4.79
N GLN A 170 7.39 6.27 -4.08
CA GLN A 170 7.78 4.98 -4.66
C GLN A 170 6.85 4.58 -5.82
N ILE A 171 5.53 4.73 -5.64
CA ILE A 171 4.52 4.39 -6.66
C ILE A 171 4.69 5.24 -7.92
N LEU A 172 4.85 6.56 -7.76
CA LEU A 172 5.06 7.48 -8.88
C LEU A 172 6.34 7.13 -9.63
N GLN A 173 7.46 6.93 -8.93
CA GLN A 173 8.74 6.55 -9.53
C GLN A 173 8.65 5.22 -10.28
N ALA A 174 8.04 4.19 -9.68
CA ALA A 174 7.86 2.89 -10.30
C ALA A 174 6.91 2.96 -11.52
N SER A 175 5.82 3.72 -11.41
CA SER A 175 4.87 3.91 -12.52
C SER A 175 5.51 4.60 -13.72
N GLU A 176 6.39 5.58 -13.49
CA GLU A 176 7.15 6.26 -14.54
C GLU A 176 8.14 5.31 -15.21
N ALA A 177 8.92 4.56 -14.41
CA ALA A 177 9.89 3.60 -14.94
C ALA A 177 9.22 2.52 -15.81
N MET A 178 8.02 2.07 -15.45
CA MET A 178 7.28 1.06 -16.19
C MET A 178 6.70 1.55 -17.53
N LYS A 179 6.65 2.88 -17.79
CA LYS A 179 6.22 3.41 -19.10
C LYS A 179 7.11 2.93 -20.24
N ALA A 180 8.40 2.81 -20.00
CA ALA A 180 9.37 2.28 -20.98
C ALA A 180 9.06 0.82 -21.38
N SER A 181 8.29 0.10 -20.57
CA SER A 181 7.84 -1.28 -20.85
C SER A 181 6.38 -1.34 -21.32
N GLY A 182 5.81 -0.21 -21.78
CA GLY A 182 4.47 -0.15 -22.36
C GLY A 182 3.32 -0.08 -21.34
N TRP A 183 3.61 0.16 -20.05
CA TRP A 183 2.57 0.33 -19.04
C TRP A 183 2.08 1.77 -18.95
N ALA A 184 0.76 1.95 -19.04
CA ALA A 184 0.08 3.19 -18.71
C ALA A 184 -0.60 3.05 -17.35
N TRP A 185 -0.30 3.98 -16.42
CA TRP A 185 -0.83 3.96 -15.06
C TRP A 185 -1.81 5.11 -14.82
N THR A 186 -2.94 4.79 -14.19
CA THR A 186 -3.88 5.76 -13.61
C THR A 186 -3.91 5.55 -12.11
N LEU A 187 -3.57 6.60 -11.36
CA LEU A 187 -3.49 6.57 -9.90
C LEU A 187 -4.59 7.44 -9.33
N LYS A 188 -5.48 6.87 -8.51
CA LYS A 188 -6.55 7.61 -7.84
C LYS A 188 -6.40 7.53 -6.33
N VAL A 189 -6.61 8.65 -5.66
CA VAL A 189 -6.54 8.77 -4.20
C VAL A 189 -7.92 9.11 -3.65
N SER A 190 -8.26 8.50 -2.52
CA SER A 190 -9.34 8.97 -1.65
C SER A 190 -8.83 9.10 -0.21
N PHE A 191 -9.43 10.01 0.55
CA PHE A 191 -9.14 10.15 1.98
C PHE A 191 -10.45 10.16 2.76
N LEU A 192 -10.63 9.13 3.59
CA LEU A 192 -11.85 8.89 4.34
C LEU A 192 -11.57 8.98 5.84
N GLU A 193 -12.53 9.51 6.58
CA GLU A 193 -12.59 9.45 8.04
C GLU A 193 -13.75 8.54 8.48
N VAL A 194 -13.50 7.71 9.48
CA VAL A 194 -14.52 6.96 10.21
C VAL A 194 -14.58 7.52 11.62
N TYR A 195 -15.63 8.29 11.90
CA TYR A 195 -15.88 8.87 13.21
C TYR A 195 -17.28 8.48 13.65
N ASN A 196 -17.40 7.96 14.87
CA ASN A 196 -18.69 7.54 15.43
C ASN A 196 -19.48 6.60 14.49
N GLU A 197 -18.78 5.75 13.74
CA GLU A 197 -19.34 4.79 12.76
C GLU A 197 -20.05 5.44 11.56
N VAL A 198 -19.79 6.72 11.35
CA VAL A 198 -20.14 7.51 10.17
C VAL A 198 -18.91 7.67 9.29
N LEU A 199 -19.11 7.51 7.99
CA LEU A 199 -18.08 7.72 6.97
C LEU A 199 -18.13 9.17 6.52
N ARG A 200 -16.98 9.86 6.52
CA ARG A 200 -16.84 11.24 6.05
C ARG A 200 -15.73 11.34 5.01
N ASP A 201 -16.06 11.93 3.87
CA ASP A 201 -15.09 12.27 2.83
C ASP A 201 -14.26 13.50 3.26
N LEU A 202 -12.94 13.35 3.33
CA LEU A 202 -12.03 14.44 3.69
C LEU A 202 -11.54 15.26 2.48
N LEU A 203 -11.87 14.82 1.26
CA LEU A 203 -11.50 15.49 0.00
C LEU A 203 -12.72 16.12 -0.70
N GLY A 204 -13.93 15.72 -0.28
CA GLY A 204 -15.17 16.26 -0.79
C GLY A 204 -15.39 17.73 -0.40
N SER A 205 -16.29 18.38 -1.14
CA SER A 205 -16.72 19.75 -0.83
C SER A 205 -17.46 19.81 0.51
N GLU A 206 -17.14 20.82 1.32
CA GLU A 206 -17.81 21.08 2.60
C GLU A 206 -19.33 21.15 2.42
N GLY A 207 -20.09 20.47 3.29
CA GLY A 207 -21.56 20.49 3.29
C GLY A 207 -22.25 19.50 2.36
N SER A 208 -21.52 18.62 1.65
CA SER A 208 -22.18 17.54 0.91
C SER A 208 -22.75 16.48 1.88
N ASN A 209 -24.08 16.43 2.02
CA ASN A 209 -24.79 15.42 2.84
C ASN A 209 -24.93 14.07 2.11
N LEU A 210 -23.93 13.70 1.31
CA LEU A 210 -23.97 12.47 0.53
C LEU A 210 -23.80 11.26 1.46
N VAL A 211 -24.67 10.28 1.31
CA VAL A 211 -24.56 9.03 2.07
C VAL A 211 -23.47 8.16 1.45
N HIS A 212 -22.50 7.78 2.28
CA HIS A 212 -21.40 6.91 1.90
C HIS A 212 -21.70 5.46 2.31
N VAL A 213 -21.69 4.55 1.34
CA VAL A 213 -21.97 3.12 1.54
C VAL A 213 -20.79 2.29 1.08
N ILE A 214 -20.35 1.36 1.93
CA ILE A 214 -19.28 0.42 1.65
C ILE A 214 -19.80 -0.66 0.70
N LYS A 215 -19.10 -0.86 -0.42
CA LYS A 215 -19.32 -1.92 -1.39
C LYS A 215 -18.02 -2.69 -1.60
N HIS A 216 -18.15 -3.99 -1.84
CA HIS A 216 -17.02 -4.81 -2.22
C HIS A 216 -17.05 -5.10 -3.71
N ASP A 217 -15.88 -5.02 -4.33
CA ASP A 217 -15.70 -5.42 -5.72
C ASP A 217 -14.45 -6.28 -5.89
N ASP A 218 -14.40 -6.95 -7.03
CA ASP A 218 -13.28 -7.81 -7.35
C ASP A 218 -12.03 -7.00 -7.74
N ALA A 219 -12.18 -5.75 -8.21
CA ALA A 219 -11.09 -4.92 -8.74
C ALA A 219 -10.27 -4.28 -7.62
N TRP A 220 -10.92 -3.49 -6.76
CA TRP A 220 -10.30 -2.70 -5.69
C TRP A 220 -10.46 -3.37 -4.32
N GLY A 221 -11.39 -4.31 -4.19
CA GLY A 221 -11.71 -4.94 -2.91
C GLY A 221 -12.78 -4.16 -2.18
N THR A 222 -12.48 -2.93 -1.78
CA THR A 222 -13.41 -2.05 -1.09
C THR A 222 -13.55 -0.74 -1.85
N VAL A 223 -14.79 -0.35 -2.15
CA VAL A 223 -15.16 0.94 -2.74
C VAL A 223 -16.25 1.56 -1.89
N VAL A 224 -16.17 2.87 -1.66
CA VAL A 224 -17.20 3.63 -0.93
C VAL A 224 -17.95 4.51 -1.92
N THR A 225 -19.28 4.44 -1.92
CA THR A 225 -20.10 5.27 -2.82
C THR A 225 -19.95 6.75 -2.49
N ASN A 226 -20.04 7.59 -3.52
CA ASN A 226 -19.97 9.05 -3.41
C ASN A 226 -18.68 9.58 -2.77
N LEU A 227 -17.63 8.75 -2.67
CA LEU A 227 -16.33 9.17 -2.19
C LEU A 227 -15.57 9.89 -3.30
N THR A 228 -15.00 11.04 -2.99
CA THR A 228 -14.18 11.82 -3.91
C THR A 228 -12.90 11.06 -4.27
N LEU A 229 -12.67 10.87 -5.56
CA LEU A 229 -11.49 10.21 -6.11
C LEU A 229 -10.69 11.21 -6.94
N MET A 230 -9.51 11.58 -6.43
CA MET A 230 -8.61 12.53 -7.07
C MET A 230 -7.53 11.77 -7.85
N GLU A 231 -7.37 12.08 -9.14
CA GLU A 231 -6.26 11.54 -9.91
C GLU A 231 -4.96 12.27 -9.56
N VAL A 232 -3.89 11.50 -9.36
CA VAL A 232 -2.58 12.03 -8.94
C VAL A 232 -1.49 11.59 -9.91
N SER A 233 -0.65 12.54 -10.31
CA SER A 233 0.47 12.32 -11.23
C SER A 233 1.80 12.88 -10.73
N HIS A 234 1.80 13.68 -9.67
CA HIS A 234 3.00 14.28 -9.09
C HIS A 234 2.82 14.61 -7.61
N MET A 235 3.94 14.74 -6.89
CA MET A 235 3.96 14.92 -5.43
C MET A 235 3.29 16.22 -4.95
N GLU A 236 3.25 17.29 -5.75
CA GLU A 236 2.63 18.56 -5.35
C GLU A 236 1.12 18.43 -5.11
N GLN A 237 0.43 17.63 -5.93
CA GLN A 237 -1.00 17.33 -5.75
C GLN A 237 -1.25 16.62 -4.42
N ILE A 238 -0.31 15.77 -3.99
CA ILE A 238 -0.40 15.03 -2.73
C ILE A 238 -0.28 15.98 -1.55
N SER A 239 0.69 16.88 -1.56
CA SER A 239 0.85 17.87 -0.49
C SER A 239 -0.43 18.69 -0.31
N LYS A 240 -1.00 19.18 -1.42
CA LYS A 240 -2.28 19.91 -1.43
C LYS A 240 -3.43 19.07 -0.89
N LEU A 241 -3.54 17.81 -1.31
CA LEU A 241 -4.57 16.87 -0.86
C LEU A 241 -4.46 16.60 0.66
N MET A 242 -3.24 16.39 1.16
CA MET A 242 -2.99 16.19 2.59
C MET A 242 -3.33 17.45 3.41
N GLU A 243 -3.02 18.64 2.90
CA GLU A 243 -3.42 19.91 3.51
C GLU A 243 -4.94 20.09 3.56
N THR A 244 -5.64 19.80 2.45
CA THR A 244 -7.10 19.84 2.39
C THR A 244 -7.72 18.89 3.40
N ALA A 245 -7.24 17.65 3.47
CA ALA A 245 -7.76 16.66 4.41
C ALA A 245 -7.48 17.05 5.87
N SER A 246 -6.30 17.62 6.16
CA SER A 246 -5.95 18.14 7.49
C SER A 246 -6.87 19.28 7.91
N ARG A 247 -7.21 20.18 6.98
CA ARG A 247 -8.17 21.27 7.21
C ARG A 247 -9.57 20.73 7.46
N ALA A 248 -10.05 19.80 6.64
CA ALA A 248 -11.37 19.17 6.80
C ALA A 248 -11.52 18.51 8.18
N ARG A 249 -10.47 17.84 8.68
CA ARG A 249 -10.45 17.31 10.05
C ARG A 249 -10.46 18.38 11.13
N SER A 250 -9.73 19.47 10.92
CA SER A 250 -9.64 20.57 11.86
C SER A 250 -10.97 21.31 12.01
N VAL A 251 -11.69 21.56 10.90
CA VAL A 251 -13.04 22.14 10.93
C VAL A 251 -14.02 21.23 11.66
N GLY A 252 -13.92 19.91 11.45
CA GLY A 252 -14.66 18.94 12.24
C GLY A 252 -14.33 18.95 13.74
N ALA A 253 -13.16 19.46 14.14
CA ALA A 253 -12.74 19.54 15.53
C ALA A 253 -13.24 20.81 16.25
N THR A 254 -13.42 21.91 15.52
CA THR A 254 -13.99 23.15 16.07
C THR A 254 -15.48 23.01 16.40
N ASP A 255 -16.18 22.06 15.76
CA ASP A 255 -17.46 21.53 16.22
C ASP A 255 -17.25 20.55 17.40
N MET A 256 -17.04 21.11 18.59
CA MET A 256 -17.18 20.45 19.90
C MET A 256 -16.21 19.33 20.37
N ASN A 257 -15.16 18.90 19.65
CA ASN A 257 -14.23 17.86 20.16
C ASN A 257 -12.81 17.86 19.54
N ALA A 258 -11.78 17.54 20.33
CA ALA A 258 -10.43 17.24 19.81
C ALA A 258 -10.46 15.96 18.94
N SER A 259 -10.52 16.14 17.61
CA SER A 259 -11.07 15.15 16.66
C SER A 259 -10.08 14.05 16.19
N SER A 260 -8.77 14.31 16.11
CA SER A 260 -7.84 13.38 15.44
C SER A 260 -7.47 12.13 16.24
N SER A 261 -7.57 12.14 17.57
CA SER A 261 -7.34 10.95 18.41
C SER A 261 -8.53 10.01 18.45
N ARG A 262 -9.70 10.47 17.97
CA ARG A 262 -11.00 9.82 18.15
C ARG A 262 -11.63 9.35 16.84
N SER A 263 -11.00 9.59 15.71
CA SER A 263 -11.45 9.11 14.41
C SER A 263 -10.39 8.23 13.76
N HIS A 264 -10.85 7.28 12.93
CA HIS A 264 -9.95 6.51 12.07
C HIS A 264 -9.82 7.18 10.73
N SER A 265 -8.63 7.12 10.18
CA SER A 265 -8.26 7.83 8.97
C SER A 265 -7.74 6.85 7.94
N ILE A 266 -8.40 6.75 6.79
CA ILE A 266 -8.04 5.82 5.72
C ILE A 266 -7.63 6.62 4.49
N PHE A 267 -6.34 6.62 4.21
CA PHE A 267 -5.80 7.07 2.93
C PHE A 267 -5.74 5.86 1.99
N ALA A 268 -6.45 5.92 0.86
CA ALA A 268 -6.48 4.82 -0.10
C ALA A 268 -5.92 5.26 -1.46
N LEU A 269 -5.00 4.48 -2.01
CA LEU A 269 -4.60 4.57 -3.41
C LEU A 269 -5.17 3.40 -4.20
N TYR A 270 -5.73 3.72 -5.35
CA TYR A 270 -6.19 2.78 -6.36
C TYR A 270 -5.26 2.88 -7.57
N LEU A 271 -4.57 1.78 -7.87
CA LEU A 271 -3.52 1.68 -8.87
C LEU A 271 -4.05 0.88 -10.07
N HIS A 272 -4.27 1.55 -11.20
CA HIS A 272 -4.71 0.90 -12.44
C HIS A 272 -3.57 0.92 -13.46
N GLY A 273 -2.99 -0.23 -13.77
CA GLY A 273 -1.95 -0.36 -14.79
C GLY A 273 -2.48 -1.10 -16.02
N VAL A 274 -2.29 -0.56 -17.21
CA VAL A 274 -2.69 -1.19 -18.48
C VAL A 274 -1.48 -1.31 -19.39
N ASN A 275 -1.21 -2.52 -19.89
CA ASN A 275 -0.25 -2.77 -20.95
C ASN A 275 -0.98 -3.36 -22.16
N ARG A 276 -1.13 -2.54 -23.21
CA ARG A 276 -1.91 -2.89 -24.41
C ARG A 276 -1.22 -3.94 -25.28
N GLU A 277 0.09 -3.87 -25.38
CA GLU A 277 0.90 -4.80 -26.16
C GLU A 277 0.85 -6.20 -25.55
N GLN A 278 0.95 -6.28 -24.22
CA GLN A 278 0.86 -7.53 -23.45
C GLN A 278 -0.58 -7.95 -23.15
N ARG A 279 -1.59 -7.15 -23.53
CA ARG A 279 -3.02 -7.34 -23.23
C ARG A 279 -3.28 -7.67 -21.75
N SER A 280 -2.57 -6.99 -20.85
CA SER A 280 -2.69 -7.21 -19.41
C SER A 280 -3.10 -5.94 -18.68
N GLU A 281 -3.93 -6.10 -17.65
CA GLU A 281 -4.27 -5.05 -16.70
C GLU A 281 -3.95 -5.49 -15.28
N LEU A 282 -3.59 -4.52 -14.43
CA LEU A 282 -3.34 -4.69 -13.01
C LEU A 282 -4.22 -3.73 -12.22
N HIS A 283 -4.84 -4.27 -11.16
CA HIS A 283 -5.62 -3.51 -10.20
C HIS A 283 -5.04 -3.71 -8.80
N GLY A 284 -4.40 -2.66 -8.29
CA GLY A 284 -3.81 -2.63 -6.97
C GLY A 284 -4.56 -1.69 -6.04
N ALA A 285 -4.63 -2.03 -4.75
CA ALA A 285 -5.18 -1.13 -3.74
C ALA A 285 -4.22 -1.05 -2.54
N LEU A 286 -3.88 0.16 -2.11
CA LEU A 286 -3.07 0.41 -0.93
C LEU A 286 -3.86 1.28 0.06
N HIS A 287 -4.21 0.70 1.20
CA HIS A 287 -4.86 1.38 2.31
C HIS A 287 -3.85 1.67 3.42
N LEU A 288 -3.61 2.94 3.68
CA LEU A 288 -2.76 3.44 4.76
C LEU A 288 -3.67 4.04 5.84
N VAL A 289 -3.74 3.35 6.98
CA VAL A 289 -4.76 3.60 7.99
C VAL A 289 -4.14 4.11 9.29
N ASP A 290 -4.50 5.32 9.70
CA ASP A 290 -4.17 5.88 11.01
C ASP A 290 -5.39 5.69 11.93
N LEU A 291 -5.30 4.72 12.84
CA LEU A 291 -6.42 4.38 13.73
C LEU A 291 -6.55 5.41 14.86
N ALA A 292 -7.73 5.48 15.46
CA ALA A 292 -7.97 6.19 16.70
C ALA A 292 -7.09 5.64 17.84
N GLY A 293 -6.96 6.43 18.92
CA GLY A 293 -6.31 6.00 20.16
C GLY A 293 -6.90 4.71 20.72
N SER A 294 -6.03 3.78 21.11
CA SER A 294 -6.43 2.52 21.74
C SER A 294 -6.67 2.63 23.25
N GLU A 295 -6.32 3.77 23.84
CA GLU A 295 -6.42 3.98 25.28
C GLU A 295 -7.84 3.83 25.78
N ARG A 296 -7.97 3.21 26.95
CA ARG A 296 -9.25 3.18 27.63
C ARG A 296 -9.49 4.54 28.26
N LEU A 297 -10.56 5.21 27.84
CA LEU A 297 -11.06 6.35 28.57
C LEU A 297 -11.67 5.83 29.88
N ASP A 298 -10.85 5.76 30.93
CA ASP A 298 -11.30 5.47 32.27
C ASP A 298 -12.42 6.45 32.64
N LYS A 299 -13.57 5.88 33.06
CA LYS A 299 -14.80 6.52 33.58
C LYS A 299 -14.72 8.06 33.58
N SER A 300 -14.77 8.68 32.40
CA SER A 300 -14.40 10.09 32.25
C SER A 300 -15.45 11.07 32.81
N GLY A 301 -16.32 10.61 33.71
CA GLY A 301 -17.49 11.36 34.18
C GLY A 301 -18.40 11.83 33.04
N SER A 302 -18.18 11.34 31.81
CA SER A 302 -18.84 11.85 30.62
C SER A 302 -20.25 11.29 30.54
N THR A 303 -21.22 12.19 30.60
CA THR A 303 -22.65 11.90 30.45
C THR A 303 -23.13 12.25 29.04
N GLY A 304 -24.10 11.52 28.51
CA GLY A 304 -24.78 11.86 27.26
C GLY A 304 -24.02 11.46 25.98
N GLU A 305 -23.91 12.36 25.01
CA GLU A 305 -23.36 12.07 23.67
C GLU A 305 -21.87 11.69 23.67
N ARG A 306 -21.07 12.27 24.58
CA ARG A 306 -19.64 11.93 24.72
C ARG A 306 -19.41 10.48 25.15
N LEU A 307 -20.35 9.90 25.93
CA LEU A 307 -20.29 8.49 26.30
C LEU A 307 -20.59 7.59 25.09
N LYS A 308 -21.61 7.93 24.28
CA LYS A 308 -21.95 7.21 23.04
C LYS A 308 -20.82 7.27 22.01
N GLU A 309 -20.22 8.44 21.84
CA GLU A 309 -19.03 8.65 21.02
C GLU A 309 -17.88 7.73 21.47
N THR A 310 -17.55 7.77 22.77
CA THR A 310 -16.51 6.91 23.36
C THR A 310 -16.79 5.42 23.14
N GLN A 311 -18.04 5.00 23.34
CA GLN A 311 -18.46 3.61 23.09
C GLN A 311 -18.29 3.22 21.63
N ASN A 312 -18.61 4.09 20.68
CA ASN A 312 -18.52 3.79 19.25
C ASN A 312 -17.08 3.76 18.72
N ILE A 313 -16.19 4.62 19.24
CA ILE A 313 -14.75 4.57 18.92
C ILE A 313 -14.17 3.24 19.40
N ASN A 314 -14.40 2.89 20.66
CA ASN A 314 -13.95 1.62 21.21
C ASN A 314 -14.63 0.42 20.55
N ARG A 315 -15.87 0.56 20.06
CA ARG A 315 -16.57 -0.50 19.32
C ARG A 315 -15.82 -0.88 18.04
N SER A 316 -15.34 0.10 17.28
CA SER A 316 -14.60 -0.18 16.03
C SER A 316 -13.27 -0.91 16.28
N LEU A 317 -12.50 -0.51 17.31
CA LEU A 317 -11.26 -1.19 17.69
C LEU A 317 -11.52 -2.57 18.33
N SER A 318 -12.58 -2.70 19.13
CA SER A 318 -12.98 -4.00 19.71
C SER A 318 -13.44 -4.95 18.62
N SER A 319 -14.22 -4.47 17.64
CA SER A 319 -14.64 -5.27 16.48
C SER A 319 -13.44 -5.71 15.64
N LEU A 320 -12.43 -4.85 15.49
CA LEU A 320 -11.17 -5.21 14.84
C LEU A 320 -10.45 -6.33 15.60
N ALA A 321 -10.42 -6.25 16.94
CA ALA A 321 -9.85 -7.31 17.76
C ALA A 321 -10.63 -8.63 17.64
N ASP A 322 -11.96 -8.58 17.61
CA ASP A 322 -12.81 -9.76 17.41
C ASP A 322 -12.57 -10.41 16.04
N VAL A 323 -12.32 -9.61 15.00
CA VAL A 323 -11.96 -10.11 13.66
C VAL A 323 -10.64 -10.88 13.70
N PHE A 324 -9.60 -10.32 14.32
CA PHE A 324 -8.31 -11.02 14.44
C PHE A 324 -8.42 -12.26 15.33
N LEU A 325 -9.15 -12.19 16.45
CA LEU A 325 -9.41 -13.35 17.30
C LEU A 325 -10.10 -14.47 16.52
N ALA A 326 -11.18 -14.15 15.81
CA ALA A 326 -11.90 -15.11 15.01
C ALA A 326 -11.01 -15.75 13.92
N LYS A 327 -10.07 -14.98 13.35
CA LYS A 327 -9.10 -15.50 12.37
C LYS A 327 -8.03 -16.38 13.02
N ALA A 328 -7.49 -15.99 14.17
CA ALA A 328 -6.51 -16.79 14.92
C ALA A 328 -7.10 -18.15 15.34
N GLU A 329 -8.38 -18.17 15.74
CA GLU A 329 -9.10 -19.40 16.09
C GLU A 329 -9.59 -20.20 14.87
N GLY A 330 -9.42 -19.68 13.64
CA GLY A 330 -9.88 -20.36 12.43
C GLY A 330 -11.40 -20.50 12.31
N ARG A 331 -12.17 -19.56 12.89
CA ARG A 331 -13.63 -19.57 12.80
C ARG A 331 -14.10 -19.44 11.36
N SER A 332 -15.20 -20.12 11.02
CA SER A 332 -15.80 -20.05 9.68
C SER A 332 -16.43 -18.69 9.38
N HIS A 333 -17.07 -18.07 10.38
CA HIS A 333 -17.65 -16.75 10.29
C HIS A 333 -16.76 -15.72 10.98
N ILE A 334 -16.28 -14.74 10.21
CA ILE A 334 -15.50 -13.61 10.70
C ILE A 334 -16.39 -12.35 10.72
N PRO A 335 -16.52 -11.63 11.85
CA PRO A 335 -17.52 -10.58 12.02
C PRO A 335 -17.12 -9.21 11.42
N PHE A 336 -16.73 -9.18 10.15
CA PHE A 336 -16.28 -7.93 9.49
C PHE A 336 -17.34 -6.82 9.47
N ARG A 337 -18.63 -7.17 9.50
CA ARG A 337 -19.73 -6.20 9.43
C ARG A 337 -20.06 -5.49 10.75
N ASN A 338 -19.42 -5.89 11.86
CA ASN A 338 -19.69 -5.32 13.18
C ASN A 338 -19.26 -3.85 13.32
N SER A 339 -18.33 -3.40 12.49
CA SER A 339 -17.94 -1.99 12.42
C SER A 339 -17.69 -1.54 10.98
N LYS A 340 -17.75 -0.24 10.72
CA LYS A 340 -17.40 0.30 9.39
C LYS A 340 -15.93 0.07 9.06
N LEU A 341 -15.05 0.20 10.05
CA LEU A 341 -13.61 -0.01 9.90
C LEU A 341 -13.30 -1.44 9.44
N THR A 342 -13.82 -2.45 10.15
CA THR A 342 -13.59 -3.86 9.81
C THR A 342 -14.18 -4.23 8.45
N HIS A 343 -15.32 -3.64 8.08
CA HIS A 343 -15.93 -3.85 6.78
C HIS A 343 -15.09 -3.22 5.67
N LEU A 344 -14.51 -2.04 5.88
CA LEU A 344 -13.56 -1.45 4.92
C LEU A 344 -12.31 -2.32 4.71
N MET A 345 -11.78 -2.91 5.80
CA MET A 345 -10.54 -3.69 5.79
C MET A 345 -10.71 -5.15 5.34
N GLU A 346 -11.94 -5.65 5.24
CA GLU A 346 -12.26 -7.06 4.95
C GLU A 346 -11.45 -7.65 3.77
N PRO A 347 -11.35 -6.98 2.59
CA PRO A 347 -10.64 -7.55 1.45
C PRO A 347 -9.12 -7.64 1.63
N CYS A 348 -8.54 -6.85 2.54
CA CYS A 348 -7.11 -6.91 2.86
C CYS A 348 -6.80 -7.95 3.94
N LEU A 349 -7.79 -8.26 4.78
CA LEU A 349 -7.70 -9.24 5.86
C LEU A 349 -8.12 -10.65 5.41
N ASN A 350 -8.53 -10.83 4.17
CA ASN A 350 -9.01 -12.11 3.65
C ASN A 350 -8.33 -12.49 2.32
N GLY A 351 -8.32 -13.79 1.99
CA GLY A 351 -7.78 -14.28 0.73
C GLY A 351 -6.30 -13.94 0.53
N GLN A 352 -5.99 -13.22 -0.56
CA GLN A 352 -4.63 -12.78 -0.94
C GLN A 352 -4.27 -11.38 -0.45
N GLY A 353 -5.12 -10.77 0.37
CA GLY A 353 -4.81 -9.48 0.98
C GLY A 353 -3.51 -9.57 1.78
N LYS A 354 -2.75 -8.47 1.80
CA LYS A 354 -1.56 -8.33 2.63
C LYS A 354 -1.81 -7.25 3.65
N THR A 355 -1.58 -7.55 4.91
CA THR A 355 -1.85 -6.66 6.02
C THR A 355 -0.61 -6.50 6.89
N LEU A 356 -0.29 -5.26 7.25
CA LEU A 356 0.73 -4.91 8.23
C LEU A 356 0.12 -4.07 9.34
N MET A 357 0.25 -4.55 10.58
CA MET A 357 0.03 -3.76 11.78
C MET A 357 1.34 -3.11 12.21
N LEU A 358 1.35 -1.78 12.35
CA LEU A 358 2.39 -1.04 13.05
C LEU A 358 1.87 -0.65 14.43
N VAL A 359 2.23 -1.41 15.45
CA VAL A 359 1.95 -1.03 16.84
C VAL A 359 2.95 0.04 17.26
N THR A 360 2.47 1.25 17.55
CA THR A 360 3.28 2.35 18.06
C THR A 360 3.13 2.43 19.57
N ILE A 361 4.25 2.51 20.28
CA ILE A 361 4.28 2.55 21.74
C ILE A 361 5.09 3.75 22.24
N SER A 362 4.78 4.16 23.46
CA SER A 362 5.43 5.29 24.11
C SER A 362 6.50 4.79 25.09
N PRO A 363 7.66 5.48 25.17
CA PRO A 363 8.75 5.15 26.09
C PRO A 363 8.50 5.60 27.54
N GLU A 364 7.43 6.34 27.83
CA GLU A 364 7.18 6.92 29.14
C GLU A 364 6.54 5.90 30.12
N ALA A 365 7.04 5.87 31.36
CA ALA A 365 6.60 4.90 32.38
C ALA A 365 5.11 5.07 32.74
N ASP A 366 4.58 6.29 32.72
CA ASP A 366 3.17 6.59 32.96
C ASP A 366 2.25 5.94 31.92
N HIS A 367 2.80 5.62 30.74
CA HIS A 367 2.09 4.98 29.64
C HIS A 367 2.30 3.46 29.61
N ALA A 368 3.05 2.88 30.55
CA ALA A 368 3.41 1.46 30.54
C ALA A 368 2.19 0.51 30.52
N HIS A 369 1.09 0.88 31.19
CA HIS A 369 -0.15 0.09 31.16
C HIS A 369 -0.76 0.02 29.76
N GLU A 370 -0.87 1.16 29.07
CA GLU A 370 -1.44 1.24 27.73
C GLU A 370 -0.49 0.66 26.67
N THR A 371 0.82 0.79 26.88
CA THR A 371 1.85 0.07 26.11
C THR A 371 1.67 -1.45 26.25
N LEU A 372 1.46 -1.97 27.48
CA LEU A 372 1.19 -3.39 27.72
C LEU A 372 -0.08 -3.87 26.99
N CYS A 373 -1.17 -3.10 27.06
CA CYS A 373 -2.41 -3.40 26.35
C CYS A 373 -2.19 -3.47 24.83
N SER A 374 -1.47 -2.49 24.27
CA SER A 374 -1.17 -2.42 22.84
C SER A 374 -0.32 -3.61 22.37
N LEU A 375 0.70 -3.98 23.15
CA LEU A 375 1.59 -5.10 22.85
C LEU A 375 0.88 -6.46 22.94
N ARG A 376 -0.03 -6.64 23.91
CA ARG A 376 -0.87 -7.85 24.00
C ARG A 376 -1.76 -8.02 22.78
N PHE A 377 -2.40 -6.94 22.33
CA PHE A 377 -3.21 -6.99 21.11
C PHE A 377 -2.35 -7.29 19.88
N ALA A 378 -1.21 -6.61 19.72
CA ALA A 378 -0.28 -6.88 18.62
C ALA A 378 0.21 -8.34 18.61
N SER A 379 0.46 -8.93 19.79
CA SER A 379 0.85 -10.32 19.94
C SER A 379 -0.24 -11.32 19.57
N GLN A 380 -1.51 -10.91 19.61
CA GLN A 380 -2.64 -11.71 19.15
C GLN A 380 -2.76 -11.63 17.61
N VAL A 381 -2.56 -10.43 17.05
CA VAL A 381 -2.57 -10.22 15.59
C VAL A 381 -1.45 -11.01 14.90
N SER A 382 -0.27 -11.12 15.51
CA SER A 382 0.86 -11.86 14.95
C SER A 382 0.62 -13.37 14.81
N GLN A 383 -0.41 -13.91 15.47
CA GLN A 383 -0.80 -15.33 15.37
C GLN A 383 -1.79 -15.59 14.21
N CYS A 384 -2.25 -14.54 13.52
CA CYS A 384 -3.27 -14.64 12.48
C CYS A 384 -2.67 -14.93 11.08
N THR A 385 -3.46 -15.60 10.23
CA THR A 385 -3.16 -15.74 8.79
C THR A 385 -4.38 -15.34 7.94
N THR A 386 -4.18 -14.94 6.68
CA THR A 386 -5.30 -14.53 5.81
C THR A 386 -6.17 -15.69 5.31
N GLY A 387 -5.71 -16.94 5.40
CA GLY A 387 -6.49 -18.15 5.08
C GLY A 387 -6.71 -18.44 3.58
N GLY A 388 -6.13 -17.66 2.66
CA GLY A 388 -6.33 -17.83 1.21
C GLY A 388 -5.32 -18.75 0.52
N LYS A 389 -5.80 -19.62 -0.39
CA LYS A 389 -4.96 -20.27 -1.43
C LYS A 389 -4.65 -19.28 -2.57
N PRO A 390 -3.45 -19.29 -3.16
CA PRO A 390 -3.04 -18.27 -4.12
C PRO A 390 -3.86 -18.33 -5.43
N LYS A 391 -4.50 -17.20 -5.80
CA LYS A 391 -5.15 -16.95 -7.11
C LYS A 391 -4.93 -15.50 -7.56
N ARG A 392 -4.01 -15.32 -8.51
CA ARG A 392 -3.67 -14.02 -9.13
C ARG A 392 -4.90 -13.36 -9.76
N HIS A 393 -5.14 -12.08 -9.47
CA HIS A 393 -6.12 -11.26 -10.18
C HIS A 393 -5.47 -10.64 -11.43
N LEU A 394 -5.04 -11.48 -12.35
CA LEU A 394 -4.80 -11.04 -13.73
C LEU A 394 -6.14 -11.06 -14.44
N ARG A 395 -6.59 -9.90 -14.90
CA ARG A 395 -7.71 -9.86 -15.82
C ARG A 395 -7.17 -9.73 -17.25
N PRO A 396 -7.64 -10.58 -18.18
CA PRO A 396 -7.50 -10.29 -19.60
C PRO A 396 -8.29 -9.02 -19.91
N VAL A 397 -7.73 -8.11 -20.70
CA VAL A 397 -8.45 -6.92 -21.18
C VAL A 397 -9.71 -7.40 -21.92
N ALA A 398 -10.89 -7.04 -21.42
CA ALA A 398 -12.16 -7.45 -22.04
C ALA A 398 -12.35 -6.70 -23.37
N ASN A 399 -12.36 -7.43 -24.49
CA ASN A 399 -12.80 -6.87 -25.76
C ASN A 399 -14.30 -6.62 -25.70
N GLY A 400 -14.72 -5.37 -25.94
CA GLY A 400 -16.06 -5.04 -26.38
C GLY A 400 -16.28 -5.62 -27.78
N ASN A 401 -16.56 -6.92 -27.85
CA ASN A 401 -17.34 -7.63 -28.86
C ASN A 401 -17.22 -9.13 -28.57
N ALA A 402 -18.28 -9.69 -28.01
CA ALA A 402 -18.39 -11.11 -27.74
C ALA A 402 -18.53 -11.89 -29.06
N SER A 403 -17.53 -12.71 -29.38
CA SER A 403 -17.77 -14.01 -30.00
C SER A 403 -16.69 -15.00 -29.57
N THR A 404 -17.19 -16.17 -29.18
CA THR A 404 -16.54 -17.33 -28.55
C THR A 404 -15.27 -17.85 -29.21
N ALA A 405 -14.23 -18.08 -28.40
CA ALA A 405 -13.28 -19.19 -28.60
C ALA A 405 -12.67 -19.62 -27.25
N LYS A 406 -13.09 -20.79 -26.75
CA LYS A 406 -12.39 -21.52 -25.69
C LYS A 406 -11.07 -22.05 -26.27
N LEU A 407 -9.93 -21.70 -25.68
CA LEU A 407 -8.72 -22.50 -25.82
C LEU A 407 -8.36 -23.14 -24.48
N ALA A 408 -8.26 -24.47 -24.49
CA ALA A 408 -7.76 -25.31 -23.44
C ALA A 408 -6.22 -25.40 -23.50
N SER A 409 -5.55 -25.29 -22.36
CA SER A 409 -4.33 -26.04 -21.99
C SER A 409 -4.11 -25.84 -20.48
N SER A 410 -4.26 -26.85 -19.60
CA SER A 410 -3.37 -27.99 -19.28
C SER A 410 -2.02 -27.50 -18.71
N ARG A 411 -1.47 -27.92 -17.57
CA ARG A 411 -1.49 -29.18 -16.81
C ARG A 411 -1.05 -28.92 -15.36
N SER A 412 -1.60 -29.70 -14.44
CA SER A 412 -1.14 -29.86 -13.06
C SER A 412 0.20 -30.59 -13.01
N PHE A 413 1.19 -30.04 -12.30
CA PHE A 413 2.40 -30.77 -11.88
C PHE A 413 2.14 -31.42 -10.52
N THR A 414 1.92 -32.73 -10.53
CA THR A 414 1.94 -33.59 -9.35
C THR A 414 3.34 -34.17 -9.13
N SER A 415 3.79 -34.05 -7.87
CA SER A 415 4.50 -35.05 -7.06
C SER A 415 5.66 -35.83 -7.67
N LEU A 416 6.87 -35.56 -7.19
CA LEU A 416 8.02 -36.48 -7.28
C LEU A 416 9.08 -36.12 -6.23
N ARG A 417 8.93 -36.57 -4.97
CA ARG A 417 10.02 -36.96 -4.03
C ARG A 417 9.45 -37.80 -2.89
N HIS A 418 10.04 -38.87 -2.37
CA HIS A 418 11.17 -39.73 -2.70
C HIS A 418 10.93 -41.01 -1.87
N ALA A 419 11.19 -42.19 -2.44
CA ALA A 419 11.40 -43.42 -1.69
C ALA A 419 12.82 -43.89 -2.01
N LYS A 420 13.69 -43.85 -1.02
CA LYS A 420 14.77 -44.79 -0.75
C LYS A 420 15.28 -44.57 0.67
#